data_AF-A0A7C5VNY0-F1
#
_entry.id   AF-A0A7C5VNY0-F1
#
_cell.length_a   1.000
_cell.length_b   1.000
_cell.length_c   1.000
_cell.angle_alpha   90.00
_cell.angle_beta   90.00
_cell.angle_gamma   90.00
#
_symmetry.space_group_name_H-M   'P 1'
#
loop_
_entity.id
_entity.type
_entity.pdbx_description
1 polymer ?
#
loop_
_entity_poly.entity_id
_entity_poly.type
_entity_poly.pdbx_seq_one_letter_code
_entity_poly.pdbx_strand_id
1 'polypeptide(L)'
;MRWEVYAEGLIKALKSMAVYERALYVTENGIANEKDAIRSDFMANHIKALERALNEDKIDARGYFHWALTDNYEWAKGFKMKFGLFAANLKTKERKMQKLRLYVPSTISHGDIIEAA
;
A
#
# COMPACT_ATOMS: atom_id res chain seq x y z
N MET A 1 -2.10 14.90 0.28
CA MET A 1 -3.57 15.11 0.16
C MET A 1 -4.19 15.05 1.54
N ARG A 2 -5.46 15.45 1.72
CA ARG A 2 -6.16 15.37 3.02
C ARG A 2 -7.13 14.20 3.02
N TRP A 3 -6.65 13.02 2.67
CA TRP A 3 -7.45 11.80 2.74
C TRP A 3 -7.42 11.26 4.16
N GLU A 4 -8.58 10.86 4.67
CA GLU A 4 -8.69 10.16 5.94
C GLU A 4 -7.96 8.81 5.87
N VAL A 5 -7.28 8.44 6.95
CA VAL A 5 -6.66 7.11 7.08
C VAL A 5 -7.69 6.16 7.67
N TYR A 6 -8.25 5.28 6.85
CA TYR A 6 -9.36 4.40 7.26
C TYR A 6 -9.21 2.97 6.71
N ALA A 7 -8.41 2.15 7.41
CA ALA A 7 -8.10 0.78 7.00
C ALA A 7 -9.33 -0.15 6.93
N GLU A 8 -10.33 0.04 7.81
CA GLU A 8 -11.61 -0.69 7.77
C GLU A 8 -12.37 -0.48 6.45
N GLY A 9 -12.14 0.65 5.78
CA GLY A 9 -12.70 0.92 4.46
C GLY A 9 -12.25 -0.09 3.41
N LEU A 10 -11.04 -0.64 3.53
CA LEU A 10 -10.54 -1.67 2.62
C LEU A 10 -11.34 -2.97 2.74
N ILE A 11 -11.66 -3.41 3.97
CA ILE A 11 -12.48 -4.61 4.20
C ILE A 11 -13.87 -4.41 3.59
N LYS A 12 -14.47 -3.24 3.81
CA LYS A 12 -15.78 -2.89 3.25
C LYS A 12 -15.76 -2.91 1.72
N ALA A 13 -14.72 -2.35 1.10
CA ALA A 13 -14.56 -2.36 -0.35
C ALA A 13 -14.42 -3.80 -0.89
N LEU A 14 -13.56 -4.63 -0.27
CA LEU A 14 -13.40 -6.03 -0.65
C LEU A 14 -14.71 -6.81 -0.54
N LYS A 15 -15.46 -6.65 0.56
CA LYS A 15 -16.78 -7.28 0.75
C LYS A 15 -17.77 -6.87 -0.35
N SER A 16 -17.78 -5.59 -0.73
CA SER A 16 -18.67 -5.09 -1.78
C SER A 16 -18.37 -5.70 -3.16
N MET A 17 -17.11 -6.10 -3.41
CA MET A 17 -16.68 -6.73 -4.67
C MET A 17 -16.73 -8.26 -4.60
N ALA A 18 -16.67 -8.87 -3.42
CA ALA A 18 -16.71 -10.32 -3.26
C ALA A 18 -18.01 -10.95 -3.78
N VAL A 19 -19.10 -10.17 -3.87
CA VAL A 19 -20.39 -10.60 -4.45
C VAL A 19 -20.30 -11.05 -5.91
N TYR A 20 -19.23 -10.67 -6.62
CA TYR A 20 -19.01 -11.08 -8.00
C TYR A 20 -18.32 -12.44 -8.13
N GLU A 21 -17.91 -13.07 -7.01
CA GLU A 21 -17.30 -14.40 -6.97
C GLU A 21 -16.06 -14.52 -7.88
N ARG A 22 -15.29 -13.42 -7.98
CA ARG A 22 -14.02 -13.36 -8.71
C ARG A 22 -12.88 -13.10 -7.73
N ALA A 23 -11.70 -13.61 -8.10
CA ALA A 23 -10.46 -13.30 -7.41
C ALA A 23 -10.21 -11.79 -7.41
N LEU A 24 -9.89 -11.24 -6.23
CA LEU A 24 -9.64 -9.83 -6.04
C LEU A 24 -8.14 -9.55 -5.88
N TYR A 25 -7.74 -8.36 -6.30
CA TYR A 25 -6.41 -7.81 -6.09
C TYR A 25 -6.55 -6.38 -5.60
N VAL A 26 -5.85 -6.02 -4.52
CA VAL A 26 -5.72 -4.61 -4.12
C VAL A 26 -4.67 -3.99 -5.04
N THR A 27 -5.11 -3.41 -6.15
CA THR A 27 -4.22 -2.88 -7.19
C THR A 27 -3.56 -1.56 -6.81
N GLU A 28 -4.23 -0.77 -5.97
CA GLU A 28 -3.69 0.46 -5.42
C GLU A 28 -4.13 0.65 -3.97
N ASN A 29 -3.15 0.90 -3.11
CA ASN A 29 -3.39 1.43 -1.77
C ASN A 29 -2.15 2.21 -1.33
N GLY A 30 -2.34 3.45 -0.89
CA GLY A 30 -1.21 4.33 -0.61
C GLY A 30 -1.63 5.66 -0.02
N ILE A 31 -0.64 6.42 0.46
CA ILE A 31 -0.88 7.74 1.05
C ILE A 31 0.17 8.76 0.64
N ALA A 32 -0.32 9.95 0.26
CA ALA A 32 0.51 11.10 -0.03
C ALA A 32 1.04 11.72 1.28
N ASN A 33 2.30 11.46 1.62
CA ASN A 33 2.96 12.02 2.81
C ASN A 33 4.42 12.37 2.51
N GLU A 34 4.77 13.65 2.57
CA GLU A 34 6.12 14.13 2.26
C GLU A 34 7.15 13.81 3.35
N LYS A 35 6.72 13.72 4.62
CA LYS A 35 7.62 13.49 5.76
C LYS A 35 7.73 12.02 6.16
N ASP A 36 7.10 11.12 5.41
CA ASP A 36 6.99 9.68 5.67
C ASP A 36 6.44 9.31 7.07
N ALA A 37 5.84 10.25 7.78
CA ALA A 37 5.53 10.07 9.20
C ALA A 37 4.44 9.04 9.49
N ILE A 38 3.61 8.71 8.48
CA ILE A 38 2.43 7.84 8.65
C ILE A 38 2.39 6.68 7.67
N ARG A 39 3.31 6.60 6.70
CA ARG A 39 3.20 5.62 5.60
C ARG A 39 3.37 4.19 6.10
N SER A 40 4.30 3.95 7.01
CA SER A 40 4.50 2.62 7.59
C SER A 40 3.26 2.15 8.36
N ASP A 41 2.70 2.98 9.22
CA ASP A 41 1.49 2.65 9.98
C ASP A 41 0.28 2.49 9.06
N PHE A 42 0.17 3.34 8.03
CA PHE A 42 -0.85 3.21 6.98
C PHE A 42 -0.76 1.84 6.32
N MET A 43 0.41 1.45 5.82
CA MET A 43 0.61 0.16 5.16
C MET A 43 0.32 -1.00 6.11
N ALA A 44 0.91 -0.99 7.31
CA ALA A 44 0.73 -2.04 8.29
C ALA A 44 -0.76 -2.25 8.64
N ASN A 45 -1.49 -1.16 8.85
CA ASN A 45 -2.91 -1.25 9.21
C ASN A 45 -3.77 -1.74 8.04
N HIS A 46 -3.49 -1.33 6.80
CA HIS A 46 -4.24 -1.81 5.63
C HIS A 46 -3.92 -3.27 5.29
N ILE A 47 -2.66 -3.69 5.43
CA ILE A 47 -2.27 -5.09 5.25
C ILE A 47 -2.91 -5.97 6.33
N LYS A 48 -2.94 -5.54 7.60
CA LYS A 48 -3.67 -6.25 8.66
C LYS A 48 -5.17 -6.34 8.37
N ALA A 49 -5.76 -5.27 7.83
CA ALA A 49 -7.16 -5.27 7.43
C ALA A 49 -7.42 -6.26 6.28
N LEU A 50 -6.51 -6.33 5.31
CA LEU A 50 -6.53 -7.34 4.26
C LEU A 50 -6.43 -8.76 4.87
N GLU A 51 -5.44 -9.04 5.72
CA GLU A 51 -5.32 -10.35 6.39
C GLU A 51 -6.59 -10.77 7.13
N ARG A 52 -7.25 -9.83 7.83
CA ARG A 52 -8.54 -10.10 8.47
C ARG A 52 -9.63 -10.45 7.46
N ALA A 53 -9.72 -9.74 6.34
CA ALA A 53 -10.66 -10.07 5.27
C ALA A 53 -10.41 -11.48 4.66
N LEU A 54 -9.14 -11.87 4.48
CA LEU A 54 -8.81 -13.23 4.03
C LEU A 54 -9.17 -14.29 5.09
N ASN A 55 -8.81 -14.05 6.36
CA ASN A 55 -8.85 -15.07 7.41
C ASN A 55 -10.23 -15.21 8.06
N GLU A 56 -10.89 -14.09 8.35
CA GLU A 56 -12.19 -14.06 9.04
C GLU A 56 -13.34 -14.15 8.03
N ASP A 57 -13.30 -13.31 6.98
CA ASP A 57 -14.38 -13.20 6.00
C ASP A 57 -14.24 -14.15 4.79
N LYS A 58 -13.11 -14.87 4.69
CA LYS A 58 -12.81 -15.84 3.62
C LYS A 58 -12.86 -15.24 2.20
N ILE A 59 -12.52 -13.97 2.05
CA ILE A 59 -12.48 -13.31 0.74
C ILE A 59 -11.27 -13.81 -0.07
N ASP A 60 -11.50 -14.24 -1.32
CA ASP A 60 -10.45 -14.62 -2.29
C ASP A 60 -9.72 -13.38 -2.83
N ALA A 61 -8.88 -12.78 -1.99
CA ALA A 61 -7.96 -11.72 -2.39
C ALA A 61 -6.53 -12.28 -2.51
N ARG A 62 -5.86 -12.06 -3.64
CA ARG A 62 -4.62 -12.76 -4.00
C ARG A 62 -3.38 -11.88 -4.06
N GLY A 63 -3.52 -10.58 -3.86
CA GLY A 63 -2.38 -9.68 -3.91
C GLY A 63 -2.68 -8.28 -3.40
N TYR A 64 -1.61 -7.62 -2.98
CA TYR A 64 -1.59 -6.23 -2.55
C TYR A 64 -0.45 -5.50 -3.27
N PHE A 65 -0.81 -4.45 -4.00
CA PHE A 65 0.11 -3.61 -4.75
C PHE A 65 0.04 -2.19 -4.18
N HIS A 66 1.15 -1.75 -3.59
CA HIS A 66 1.23 -0.43 -2.99
C HIS A 66 1.29 0.66 -4.06
N TRP A 67 0.53 1.74 -3.86
CA TRP A 67 0.70 2.97 -4.62
C TRP A 67 1.59 3.94 -3.84
N ALA A 68 2.87 4.09 -4.19
CA ALA A 68 3.56 3.53 -5.35
C ALA A 68 5.00 3.15 -4.98
N LEU A 69 5.72 2.48 -5.89
CA LEU A 69 7.14 2.19 -5.68
C LEU A 69 7.95 3.48 -5.53
N THR A 70 7.76 4.45 -6.44
CA THR A 70 8.48 5.73 -6.43
C THR A 70 7.52 6.90 -6.46
N ASP A 71 7.94 8.07 -5.96
CA ASP A 71 7.20 9.31 -6.21
C ASP A 71 6.99 9.53 -7.71
N ASN A 72 5.79 9.98 -8.08
CA ASN A 72 5.39 10.16 -9.46
C ASN A 72 4.64 11.50 -9.66
N TYR A 73 4.17 11.75 -10.88
CA TYR A 73 3.39 12.94 -11.22
C TYR A 73 1.92 12.70 -10.89
N GLU A 74 1.43 13.32 -9.81
CA GLU A 74 0.05 13.17 -9.35
C GLU A 74 -0.90 14.10 -10.12
N TRP A 75 -1.06 13.86 -11.42
CA TRP A 75 -2.04 14.53 -12.28
C TRP A 75 -2.04 16.06 -12.10
N ALA A 76 -3.21 16.67 -11.88
CA ALA A 76 -3.35 18.11 -11.66
C ALA A 76 -2.62 18.65 -10.41
N LYS A 77 -2.16 17.77 -9.50
CA LYS A 77 -1.34 18.15 -8.33
C LYS A 77 0.15 18.13 -8.61
N GLY A 78 0.55 17.60 -9.78
CA GLY A 78 1.94 17.43 -10.19
C GLY A 78 2.77 16.67 -9.16
N PHE A 79 4.05 17.01 -9.04
CA PHE A 79 4.99 16.28 -8.16
C PHE A 79 4.92 16.65 -6.67
N LYS A 80 3.91 17.42 -6.25
CA LYS A 80 3.76 17.85 -4.84
C LYS A 80 3.34 16.69 -3.95
N MET A 81 2.57 15.74 -4.47
CA MET A 81 2.12 14.58 -3.70
C MET A 81 3.18 13.48 -3.75
N LYS A 82 3.55 12.98 -2.57
CA LYS A 82 4.64 12.01 -2.39
C LYS A 82 4.06 10.69 -1.93
N PHE A 83 3.99 9.72 -2.82
CA PHE A 83 3.40 8.40 -2.58
C PHE A 83 4.44 7.29 -2.49
N GLY A 84 5.65 7.53 -3.00
CA GLY A 84 6.63 6.47 -3.21
C GLY A 84 7.12 5.84 -1.93
N LEU A 85 7.35 4.52 -1.94
CA LEU A 85 8.25 3.87 -0.99
C LEU A 85 9.69 4.37 -1.15
N PHE A 86 10.02 4.87 -2.34
CA PHE A 86 11.25 5.56 -2.68
C PHE A 86 10.95 7.00 -3.09
N ALA A 87 11.62 7.95 -2.44
CA ALA A 87 11.62 9.34 -2.86
C ALA A 87 12.40 9.49 -4.18
N ALA A 88 11.83 10.19 -5.15
CA ALA A 88 12.46 10.41 -6.46
C ALA A 88 12.97 11.85 -6.60
N ASN A 89 14.26 12.01 -6.90
CA ASN A 89 14.82 13.31 -7.27
C ASN A 89 14.48 13.63 -8.74
N LEU A 90 13.67 14.66 -8.97
CA LEU A 90 13.21 15.00 -10.32
C LEU A 90 14.30 15.51 -11.25
N LYS A 91 15.41 16.04 -10.72
CA LYS A 91 16.54 16.52 -11.52
C LYS A 91 17.50 15.38 -11.83
N THR A 92 18.02 14.71 -10.79
CA THR A 92 19.07 13.68 -10.92
C THR A 92 18.54 12.30 -11.27
N LYS A 93 17.24 12.07 -11.09
CA LYS A 93 16.56 10.76 -11.21
C LYS A 93 17.04 9.73 -10.19
N GLU A 94 17.76 10.12 -9.15
CA GLU A 94 18.09 9.21 -8.06
C GLU A 94 16.83 8.80 -7.27
N ARG A 95 16.83 7.57 -6.76
CA ARG A 95 15.77 7.02 -5.92
C ARG A 95 16.35 6.71 -4.56
N LYS A 96 15.74 7.26 -3.51
CA LYS A 96 16.17 7.04 -2.12
C LYS A 96 15.04 6.39 -1.35
N MET A 97 15.33 5.26 -0.70
CA MET A 97 14.34 4.57 0.13
C MET A 97 13.87 5.50 1.25
N GLN A 98 12.55 5.56 1.46
CA GLN A 98 12.00 6.28 2.61
C GLN A 98 12.22 5.47 3.90
N LYS A 99 12.07 6.11 5.06
CA LYS A 99 12.35 5.46 6.36
C LYS A 99 11.14 4.63 6.79
N LEU A 100 10.98 3.50 6.12
CA LEU A 100 9.86 2.60 6.34
C LEU A 100 10.15 1.62 7.49
N ARG A 101 9.17 1.43 8.36
CA ARG A 101 9.12 0.29 9.28
C ARG A 101 8.37 -0.84 8.58
N LEU A 102 9.06 -1.94 8.30
CA LEU A 102 8.48 -3.09 7.63
C LEU A 102 7.53 -3.81 8.59
N TYR A 103 6.30 -4.00 8.14
CA TYR A 103 5.37 -4.94 8.75
C TYR A 103 5.46 -6.25 7.96
N VAL A 104 5.66 -7.36 8.68
CA VAL A 104 5.68 -8.70 8.10
C VAL A 104 4.32 -9.35 8.41
N PRO A 105 3.40 -9.44 7.43
CA PRO A 105 2.14 -10.15 7.62
C PRO A 105 2.37 -11.64 7.92
N SER A 106 1.46 -12.20 8.69
CA SER A 106 1.43 -13.61 9.09
C SER A 106 1.12 -14.56 7.93
N THR A 107 0.51 -14.07 6.85
CA THR A 107 0.08 -14.86 5.69
C THR A 107 1.05 -14.84 4.51
N ILE A 108 2.28 -14.37 4.67
CA ILE A 108 3.29 -14.45 3.59
C ILE A 108 3.72 -15.92 3.42
N SER A 109 3.29 -16.56 2.33
CA SER A 109 4.09 -17.63 1.75
C SER A 109 5.32 -16.98 1.12
N HIS A 110 6.48 -17.15 1.75
CA HIS A 110 7.78 -16.68 1.26
C HIS A 110 8.06 -17.33 -0.11
N GLY A 111 7.72 -16.64 -1.19
CA GLY A 111 8.23 -16.88 -2.53
C GLY A 111 9.21 -15.76 -2.86
N ASP A 112 10.47 -15.98 -2.49
CA ASP A 112 11.70 -15.34 -2.97
C ASP A 112 11.95 -13.82 -2.68
N ILE A 113 12.80 -13.65 -1.65
CA ILE A 113 13.77 -12.57 -1.37
C ILE A 113 13.24 -11.27 -0.73
N ILE A 114 13.54 -11.11 0.56
CA ILE A 114 13.91 -9.81 1.15
C ILE A 114 15.31 -9.96 1.76
N GLU A 115 16.34 -9.66 0.97
CA GLU A 115 17.58 -9.13 1.53
C GLU A 115 17.57 -7.63 1.28
N ALA A 116 17.41 -6.86 2.36
CA ALA A 116 17.77 -5.46 2.38
C ALA A 116 18.97 -5.35 3.33
N ALA A 117 20.09 -4.88 2.75
CA ALA A 117 21.41 -4.78 3.36
C ALA A 117 21.45 -4.10 4.74
#